data_AF-A0A2V7GAJ5-F1
#
_entry.id   AF-A0A2V7GAJ5-F1
#
_cell.length_a   1.000
_cell.length_b   1.000
_cell.length_c   1.000
_cell.angle_alpha   90.00
_cell.angle_beta   90.00
_cell.angle_gamma   90.00
#
_symmetry.space_group_name_H-M   'P 1'
#
loop_
_entity.id
_entity.type
_entity.pdbx_description
1 polymer ?
#
loop_
_entity_poly.entity_id
_entity_poly.type
_entity_poly.pdbx_seq_one_letter_code
_entity_poly.pdbx_strand_id
1 'polypeptide(L)'
;MERADGGGPWRVVGVEDLAPYLHASLEPRLERAYELEMRSDLRNLVNSEGAYFAGHGTYTQSLSRGDLTYDPTPGVSVTILEAGRDGWRAVARHQKTTAECRIAVGTAVPPGDAAGQPKCSRPGR
;
A
#
# COMPACT_ATOMS: atom_id res chain seq x y z
N MET A 1 58.05 14.94 -1.02
CA MET A 1 57.12 14.18 -0.16
C MET A 1 55.89 15.04 -0.01
N GLU A 2 54.67 14.65 -0.35
CA GLU A 2 54.07 13.32 -0.47
C GLU A 2 52.87 13.41 -1.42
N ARG A 3 52.58 12.31 -2.12
CA ARG A 3 51.41 12.15 -2.98
C ARG A 3 50.22 11.74 -2.12
N ALA A 4 49.08 12.39 -2.31
CA ALA A 4 47.77 11.82 -1.97
C ALA A 4 47.10 11.37 -3.28
N ASP A 5 47.29 10.09 -3.58
CA ASP A 5 46.54 9.31 -4.56
C ASP A 5 45.06 9.22 -4.17
N GLY A 6 44.15 9.42 -5.13
CA GLY A 6 42.71 9.14 -4.93
C GLY A 6 41.70 10.01 -5.68
N GLY A 7 42.15 10.89 -6.59
CA GLY A 7 41.28 11.77 -7.39
C GLY A 7 40.52 11.03 -8.49
N GLY A 8 39.43 10.36 -8.15
CA GLY A 8 38.43 9.96 -9.16
C GLY A 8 37.87 11.20 -9.86
N PRO A 9 37.72 11.21 -11.20
CA PRO A 9 37.27 12.39 -11.91
C PRO A 9 35.82 12.71 -11.53
N TRP A 10 35.60 13.85 -10.88
CA TRP A 10 34.27 14.44 -10.79
C TRP A 10 33.79 14.75 -12.21
N ARG A 11 32.84 13.98 -12.73
CA ARG A 11 32.21 14.28 -14.02
C ARG A 11 31.23 15.44 -13.82
N VAL A 12 31.56 16.58 -14.43
CA VAL A 12 30.58 17.65 -14.65
C VAL A 12 29.56 17.12 -15.65
N VAL A 13 28.32 16.91 -15.20
CA VAL A 13 27.18 16.57 -16.05
C VAL A 13 26.40 17.85 -16.33
N GLY A 14 26.10 18.09 -17.61
CA GLY A 14 25.17 19.15 -17.99
C GLY A 14 23.76 18.84 -17.45
N VAL A 15 22.93 19.86 -17.22
CA VAL A 15 21.53 19.68 -16.80
C VAL A 15 20.76 18.75 -17.75
N GLU A 16 21.13 18.75 -19.03
CA GLU A 16 20.54 17.93 -20.09
C GLU A 16 20.87 16.42 -19.94
N ASP A 17 21.96 16.07 -19.27
CA ASP A 17 22.40 14.68 -19.02
C ASP A 17 21.86 14.09 -17.70
N LEU A 18 21.00 14.82 -16.98
CA LEU A 18 20.53 14.40 -15.65
C LEU A 18 19.34 13.42 -15.68
N ALA A 19 18.66 13.27 -16.81
CA ALA A 19 17.47 12.43 -16.95
C ALA A 19 17.61 11.02 -16.30
N PRO A 20 18.66 10.22 -16.56
CA PRO A 20 18.79 8.89 -15.94
C PRO A 20 18.89 8.92 -14.41
N TYR A 21 19.53 9.96 -13.84
CA TYR A 21 19.65 10.13 -12.39
C TYR A 21 18.33 10.55 -11.75
N LEU A 22 17.57 11.39 -12.46
CA LEU A 22 16.24 11.81 -12.04
C LEU A 22 15.32 10.57 -11.91
N HIS A 23 15.24 9.76 -12.97
CA HIS A 23 14.46 8.51 -12.96
C HIS A 23 14.88 7.59 -11.81
N ALA A 24 16.17 7.29 -11.67
CA ALA A 24 16.67 6.43 -10.61
C ALA A 24 16.26 6.89 -9.19
N SER A 25 16.15 8.20 -8.98
CA SER A 25 15.71 8.75 -7.69
C SER A 25 14.18 8.77 -7.52
N LEU A 26 13.42 8.89 -8.61
CA LEU A 26 11.97 9.04 -8.60
C LEU A 26 11.25 7.70 -8.43
N GLU A 27 11.69 6.66 -9.14
CA GLU A 27 11.01 5.35 -9.13
C GLU A 27 10.79 4.81 -7.70
N PRO A 28 11.78 4.80 -6.78
CA PRO A 28 11.56 4.32 -5.41
C PRO A 28 10.59 5.20 -4.61
N ARG A 29 10.43 6.48 -4.97
CA ARG A 29 9.50 7.39 -4.31
C ARG A 29 8.07 7.14 -4.78
N LEU A 30 7.87 6.98 -6.09
CA LEU A 30 6.57 6.61 -6.67
C LEU A 30 6.10 5.28 -6.10
N GLU A 31 7.00 4.31 -6.04
CA GLU A 31 6.73 2.98 -5.53
C GLU A 31 6.30 2.98 -4.05
N ARG A 32 6.91 3.85 -3.23
CA ARG A 32 6.46 4.10 -1.85
C ARG A 32 5.12 4.85 -1.78
N ALA A 33 4.88 5.78 -2.69
CA ALA A 33 3.61 6.51 -2.75
C ALA A 33 2.44 5.56 -3.02
N TYR A 34 2.59 4.66 -3.99
CA TYR A 34 1.57 3.64 -4.30
C TYR A 34 1.28 2.71 -3.11
N GLU A 35 2.30 2.32 -2.36
CA GLU A 35 2.09 1.59 -1.10
C GLU A 35 1.30 2.41 -0.07
N LEU A 36 1.61 3.69 0.08
CA LEU A 36 0.94 4.57 1.04
C LEU A 36 -0.54 4.79 0.67
N GLU A 37 -0.84 4.92 -0.62
CA GLU A 37 -2.22 5.00 -1.13
C GLU A 37 -3.00 3.73 -0.77
N MET A 38 -2.48 2.55 -1.10
CA MET A 38 -3.11 1.27 -0.73
C MET A 38 -3.30 1.13 0.79
N ARG A 39 -2.32 1.55 1.60
CA ARG A 39 -2.43 1.52 3.07
C ARG A 39 -3.50 2.47 3.59
N SER A 40 -3.63 3.64 2.99
CA SER A 40 -4.66 4.63 3.33
C SER A 40 -6.05 4.08 3.00
N ASP A 41 -6.22 3.52 1.80
CA ASP A 41 -7.48 2.92 1.35
C ASP A 41 -7.92 1.76 2.25
N LEU A 42 -7.00 0.90 2.70
CA LEU A 42 -7.33 -0.19 3.63
C LEU A 42 -7.73 0.32 5.02
N ARG A 43 -7.14 1.40 5.51
CA ARG A 43 -7.54 2.02 6.79
C ARG A 43 -8.90 2.69 6.70
N ASN A 44 -9.19 3.33 5.58
CA ASN A 44 -10.52 3.87 5.31
C ASN A 44 -11.56 2.74 5.27
N LEU A 45 -11.22 1.60 4.65
CA LEU A 45 -12.10 0.44 4.65
C LEU A 45 -12.39 -0.08 6.07
N VAL A 46 -11.42 -0.08 6.98
CA VAL A 46 -11.66 -0.43 8.40
C VAL A 46 -12.70 0.47 9.04
N ASN A 47 -12.66 1.77 8.77
CA ASN A 47 -13.65 2.70 9.30
C ASN A 47 -15.03 2.42 8.70
N SER A 48 -15.12 2.17 7.39
CA SER A 48 -16.38 1.86 6.71
C SER A 48 -16.99 0.54 7.20
N GLU A 49 -16.20 -0.53 7.33
CA GLU A 49 -16.62 -1.81 7.90
C GLU A 49 -17.05 -1.68 9.36
N GLY A 50 -16.34 -0.85 10.14
CA GLY A 50 -16.72 -0.55 11.53
C GLY A 50 -18.09 0.13 11.62
N ALA A 51 -18.38 1.08 10.73
CA ALA A 51 -19.68 1.73 10.66
C ALA A 51 -20.79 0.76 10.23
N TYR A 52 -20.53 -0.10 9.24
CA TYR A 52 -21.47 -1.13 8.83
C TYR A 52 -21.78 -2.12 9.96
N PHE A 53 -20.75 -2.59 10.66
CA PHE A 53 -20.88 -3.49 11.79
C PHE A 53 -21.74 -2.89 12.90
N ALA A 54 -21.59 -1.60 13.20
CA ALA A 54 -22.41 -0.92 14.22
C ALA A 54 -23.92 -0.97 13.91
N GLY A 55 -24.30 -0.98 12.62
CA GLY A 55 -25.70 -1.08 12.20
C GLY A 55 -26.21 -2.52 12.02
N HIS A 56 -25.34 -3.47 11.66
CA HIS A 56 -25.74 -4.81 11.21
C HIS A 56 -25.27 -5.95 12.10
N GLY A 57 -24.32 -5.70 13.01
CA GLY A 57 -23.72 -6.72 13.87
C GLY A 57 -22.89 -7.78 13.13
N THR A 58 -22.50 -7.51 11.88
CA THR A 58 -21.61 -8.32 11.04
C THR A 58 -20.84 -7.41 10.09
N TYR A 59 -19.67 -7.86 9.64
CA TYR A 59 -18.95 -7.24 8.52
C TYR A 59 -19.56 -7.69 7.18
N THR A 60 -19.29 -6.94 6.11
CA THR A 60 -19.79 -7.25 4.76
C THR A 60 -18.65 -7.59 3.80
N GLN A 61 -18.94 -8.37 2.75
CA GLN A 61 -18.01 -8.59 1.65
C GLN A 61 -18.25 -7.62 0.47
N SER A 62 -19.34 -6.85 0.53
CA SER A 62 -19.73 -5.94 -0.54
C SER A 62 -19.08 -4.58 -0.35
N LEU A 63 -18.38 -4.11 -1.39
CA LEU A 63 -17.85 -2.76 -1.48
C LEU A 63 -18.86 -1.77 -2.11
N SER A 64 -20.11 -2.18 -2.28
CA SER A 64 -21.12 -1.35 -2.93
C SER A 64 -21.47 -0.15 -2.06
N ARG A 65 -21.71 1.01 -2.69
CA ARG A 65 -22.08 2.25 -1.96
C ARG A 65 -23.35 2.15 -1.10
N GLY A 66 -24.20 1.15 -1.34
CA GLY A 66 -25.36 0.87 -0.49
C GLY A 66 -25.02 0.18 0.83
N ASP A 67 -23.88 -0.51 0.88
CA ASP A 67 -23.41 -1.22 2.06
C ASP A 67 -22.32 -0.41 2.77
N LEU A 68 -21.31 0.05 2.03
CA LEU A 68 -20.18 0.80 2.58
C LEU A 68 -20.10 2.20 1.96
N THR A 69 -19.89 3.21 2.81
CA THR A 69 -19.39 4.50 2.34
C THR A 69 -17.88 4.36 2.15
N TYR A 70 -17.48 3.88 0.97
CA TYR A 70 -16.10 3.59 0.63
C TYR A 70 -15.83 3.91 -0.84
N ASP A 71 -14.74 4.63 -1.10
CA ASP A 71 -14.27 4.97 -2.45
C ASP A 71 -12.73 4.82 -2.45
N PRO A 72 -12.17 3.83 -3.17
CA PRO A 72 -10.73 3.64 -3.22
C PRO A 72 -10.04 4.70 -4.08
N THR A 73 -8.78 4.99 -3.76
CA THR A 73 -7.94 5.91 -4.53
C THR A 73 -7.85 5.46 -6.00
N PRO A 74 -7.88 6.38 -6.99
CA PRO A 74 -7.77 6.01 -8.40
C PRO A 74 -6.53 5.14 -8.68
N GLY A 75 -6.73 4.00 -9.33
CA GLY A 75 -5.66 3.04 -9.62
C GLY A 75 -5.43 2.01 -8.52
N VAL A 76 -6.02 2.16 -7.34
CA VAL A 76 -6.10 1.13 -6.31
C VAL A 76 -7.36 0.28 -6.53
N SER A 77 -7.22 -1.04 -6.40
CA SER A 77 -8.30 -2.00 -6.42
C SER A 77 -8.28 -2.78 -5.11
N VAL A 78 -9.41 -2.79 -4.41
CA VAL A 78 -9.57 -3.48 -3.13
C VAL A 78 -10.55 -4.63 -3.27
N THR A 79 -10.27 -5.74 -2.61
CA THR A 79 -11.13 -6.93 -2.60
C THR A 79 -11.22 -7.48 -1.18
N ILE A 80 -12.43 -7.59 -0.66
CA ILE A 80 -12.70 -8.28 0.60
C ILE A 80 -12.77 -9.79 0.30
N LEU A 81 -11.88 -10.57 0.93
CA LEU A 81 -11.75 -12.00 0.66
C LEU A 81 -12.73 -12.81 1.49
N GLU A 82 -12.95 -12.40 2.74
CA GLU A 82 -13.91 -12.97 3.67
C GLU A 82 -14.39 -11.89 4.64
N ALA A 83 -15.66 -11.98 5.05
CA ALA A 83 -16.23 -11.15 6.10
C ALA A 83 -17.37 -11.91 6.78
N GLY A 84 -17.54 -11.67 8.08
CA GLY A 84 -18.61 -12.25 8.87
C GLY A 84 -18.73 -11.56 10.23
N ARG A 85 -19.36 -12.23 11.19
CA ARG A 85 -19.58 -11.65 12.52
C ARG A 85 -18.28 -11.39 13.30
N ASP A 86 -17.31 -12.30 13.18
CA ASP A 86 -16.16 -12.31 14.08
C ASP A 86 -14.88 -11.72 13.45
N GLY A 87 -14.93 -11.36 12.16
CA GLY A 87 -13.76 -10.82 11.47
C GLY A 87 -13.94 -10.71 9.96
N TRP A 88 -12.96 -10.08 9.34
CA TRP A 88 -12.86 -9.93 7.88
C TRP A 88 -11.41 -9.66 7.47
N ARG A 89 -11.10 -9.91 6.20
CA ARG A 89 -9.82 -9.51 5.61
C ARG A 89 -9.96 -9.08 4.16
N ALA A 90 -9.08 -8.17 3.75
CA ALA A 90 -9.04 -7.66 2.40
C ALA A 90 -7.61 -7.49 1.89
N VAL A 91 -7.53 -7.37 0.57
CA VAL A 91 -6.31 -7.12 -0.18
C VAL A 91 -6.52 -5.88 -1.05
N ALA A 92 -5.52 -5.01 -1.10
CA ALA A 92 -5.41 -3.88 -2.00
C ALA A 92 -4.23 -4.08 -2.96
N ARG A 93 -4.45 -3.74 -4.22
CA ARG A 93 -3.45 -3.74 -5.30
C ARG A 93 -3.50 -2.41 -6.02
N HIS A 94 -2.35 -1.94 -6.51
CA HIS A 94 -2.27 -0.73 -7.31
C HIS A 94 -1.75 -1.04 -8.71
N GLN A 95 -2.34 -0.45 -9.75
CA GLN A 95 -2.07 -0.79 -11.15
C GLN A 95 -0.63 -0.50 -11.62
N LYS A 96 0.12 0.32 -10.88
CA LYS A 96 1.49 0.73 -11.22
C LYS A 96 2.58 0.03 -10.39
N THR A 97 2.24 -0.91 -9.52
CA THR A 97 3.20 -1.66 -8.72
C THR A 97 2.81 -3.13 -8.61
N THR A 98 3.78 -4.00 -8.34
CA THR A 98 3.53 -5.41 -7.99
C THR A 98 3.37 -5.61 -6.48
N ALA A 99 3.56 -4.57 -5.67
CA ALA A 99 3.30 -4.62 -4.25
C ALA A 99 1.81 -4.89 -3.98
N GLU A 100 1.55 -5.71 -2.98
CA GLU A 100 0.23 -6.04 -2.51
C GLU A 100 0.14 -5.70 -1.02
N CYS A 101 -0.92 -5.00 -0.62
CA CYS A 101 -1.20 -4.68 0.77
C CYS A 101 -2.39 -5.49 1.26
N ARG A 102 -2.29 -6.04 2.47
CA ARG A 102 -3.37 -6.79 3.12
C ARG A 102 -3.70 -6.21 4.48
N ILE A 103 -4.94 -6.39 4.90
CA ILE A 103 -5.42 -6.03 6.23
C ILE A 103 -6.42 -7.07 6.71
N ALA A 104 -6.51 -7.24 8.02
CA ALA A 104 -7.47 -8.13 8.65
C ALA A 104 -7.90 -7.60 10.01
N VAL A 105 -9.11 -7.96 10.44
CA VAL A 105 -9.69 -7.64 11.74
C VAL A 105 -10.35 -8.89 12.32
N GLY A 106 -10.33 -9.02 13.64
CA GLY A 106 -10.99 -10.11 14.36
C GLY A 106 -10.35 -11.47 14.09
N THR A 107 -11.15 -12.51 13.93
CA THR A 107 -10.70 -13.89 13.74
C THR A 107 -9.97 -14.13 12.42
N ALA A 108 -10.11 -13.21 11.45
CA ALA A 108 -9.43 -13.28 10.15
C ALA A 108 -7.96 -12.80 10.19
N VAL A 109 -7.47 -12.30 11.33
CA VAL A 109 -6.09 -11.80 11.48
C VAL A 109 -5.10 -12.97 11.45
N PRO A 110 -4.16 -13.00 10.50
CA PRO A 110 -3.16 -14.06 10.44
C PRO A 110 -2.17 -14.00 11.61
N PRO A 111 -1.59 -15.13 12.04
CA PRO A 111 -0.56 -15.14 13.08
C PRO A 111 0.62 -14.20 12.74
N GLY A 112 1.03 -13.39 13.71
CA GLY A 112 2.15 -12.44 13.56
C GLY A 112 1.78 -11.12 12.87
N ASP A 113 0.51 -10.92 12.51
CA ASP A 113 0.00 -9.63 12.06
C ASP A 113 -0.81 -8.94 13.17
N ALA A 114 -0.93 -7.62 13.07
CA ALA A 114 -1.73 -6.83 14.00
C ALA A 114 -3.08 -6.46 13.37
N ALA A 115 -4.16 -6.63 14.13
CA ALA A 115 -5.51 -6.29 13.69
C ALA A 115 -5.61 -4.82 13.25
N GLY A 116 -6.27 -4.57 12.12
CA GLY A 116 -6.49 -3.22 11.59
C GLY A 116 -5.21 -2.51 11.11
N GLN A 117 -4.09 -3.22 10.98
CA GLN A 117 -2.84 -2.63 10.47
C GLN A 117 -2.52 -3.17 9.08
N PRO A 118 -2.47 -2.30 8.04
CA PRO A 118 -2.07 -2.73 6.72
C PRO A 118 -0.62 -3.26 6.70
N LYS A 119 -0.42 -4.42 6.05
CA LYS A 119 0.90 -4.99 5.78
C LYS A 119 1.07 -5.14 4.28
N CYS A 120 2.13 -4.53 3.74
CA CYS A 120 2.44 -4.63 2.31
C CYS A 120 3.65 -5.52 2.08
N SER A 121 3.58 -6.31 1.03
CA SER A 121 4.64 -7.20 0.58
C SER A 121 4.78 -7.12 -0.93
N ARG A 122 6.00 -7.32 -1.42
CA ARG A 122 6.25 -7.50 -2.85
C ARG A 122 6.46 -8.98 -3.12
N PRO A 123 5.80 -9.57 -4.12
CA PRO A 123 6.15 -10.90 -4.59
C PRO A 123 7.62 -10.90 -5.02
N GLY A 124 8.44 -11.80 -4.45
CA GLY A 124 9.83 -11.99 -4.86
C GLY A 124 10.89 -11.18 -4.12
N ARG A 125 10.58 -10.52 -2.99
CA ARG A 125 11.59 -9.98 -2.07
C ARG A 125 11.30 -10.39 -0.63
#